data_AF-A0A3D0TL78-F1
#
_entry.id   AF-A0A3D0TL78-F1
#
_cell.length_a   1.000
_cell.length_b   1.000
_cell.length_c   1.000
_cell.angle_alpha   90.00
_cell.angle_beta   90.00
_cell.angle_gamma   90.00
#
_symmetry.space_group_name_H-M   'P 1'
#
loop_
_entity.id
_entity.type
_entity.pdbx_description
1 polymer ?
#
loop_
_entity_poly.entity_id
_entity_poly.type
_entity_poly.pdbx_seq_one_letter_code
_entity_poly.pdbx_strand_id
1 'polypeptide(L)'
;ESAGALAALGGDPAELVTACRRLLERHAGAGALWTLAARMCVAPDAAAAARSLVSEMRADATADVVVAALPRDAVVCVLGRTALDRTALTVARLDARDDLEVRVLDACGEGAGLAAVPARAGVAAVDVPPA
;
A
#
# COMPACT_ATOMS: atom_id res chain seq x y z
N GLU A 1 0.35 -6.42 11.54
CA GLU A 1 0.13 -6.60 12.99
C GLU A 1 -1.30 -6.33 13.44
N SER A 2 -1.94 -5.22 13.05
CA SER A 2 -3.30 -4.86 13.49
C SER A 2 -4.37 -5.94 13.25
N ALA A 3 -4.29 -6.67 12.15
CA ALA A 3 -5.20 -7.79 11.86
C ALA A 3 -5.11 -8.93 12.90
N GLY A 4 -3.91 -9.23 13.40
CA GLY A 4 -3.71 -10.25 14.43
C GLY A 4 -4.25 -9.81 15.79
N ALA A 5 -4.02 -8.55 16.16
CA ALA A 5 -4.53 -7.97 17.40
C ALA A 5 -6.07 -7.93 17.44
N LEU A 6 -6.72 -7.53 16.34
CA LEU A 6 -8.18 -7.54 16.25
C LEU A 6 -8.75 -8.97 16.22
N ALA A 7 -8.06 -9.91 15.56
CA ALA A 7 -8.55 -11.29 15.47
C ALA A 7 -8.64 -11.97 16.84
N ALA A 8 -7.78 -11.58 17.80
CA ALA A 8 -7.84 -12.07 19.17
C ALA A 8 -9.11 -11.65 19.93
N LEU A 9 -9.79 -10.60 19.48
CA LEU A 9 -11.03 -10.07 20.08
C LEU A 9 -12.30 -10.65 19.46
N GLY A 10 -12.18 -11.55 18.47
CA GLY A 10 -13.32 -12.06 17.70
C GLY A 10 -14.36 -12.86 18.52
N GLY A 11 -14.07 -13.18 19.78
CA GLY A 11 -15.00 -13.85 20.70
C GLY A 11 -16.01 -12.92 21.36
N ASP A 12 -15.78 -11.60 21.36
CA ASP A 12 -16.71 -10.59 21.90
C ASP A 12 -17.02 -9.54 20.81
N PRO A 13 -18.23 -9.59 20.21
CA PRO A 13 -18.63 -8.63 19.17
C PRO A 13 -18.59 -7.16 19.62
N ALA A 14 -18.92 -6.86 20.88
CA ALA A 14 -18.96 -5.49 21.38
C ALA A 14 -17.54 -4.93 21.58
N GLU A 15 -16.63 -5.78 22.09
CA GLU A 15 -15.22 -5.44 22.21
C GLU A 15 -14.58 -5.24 20.84
N LEU A 16 -14.86 -6.12 19.88
CA LEU A 16 -14.36 -6.03 18.51
C LEU A 16 -14.77 -4.72 17.84
N VAL A 17 -16.06 -4.35 17.89
CA VAL A 17 -16.54 -3.08 17.30
C VAL A 17 -15.86 -1.88 17.94
N THR A 18 -15.68 -1.91 19.26
CA THR A 18 -15.00 -0.83 19.99
C THR A 18 -13.53 -0.71 19.58
N ALA A 19 -12.83 -1.83 19.45
CA ALA A 19 -11.44 -1.85 19.00
C ALA A 19 -11.29 -1.39 17.54
N CYS A 20 -12.17 -1.83 16.65
CA CYS A 20 -12.24 -1.37 15.27
C CYS A 20 -12.43 0.14 15.18
N ARG A 21 -13.39 0.71 15.94
CA ARG A 21 -13.61 2.17 15.97
C ARG A 21 -12.36 2.92 16.40
N ARG A 22 -11.72 2.53 17.51
CA ARG A 22 -10.49 3.17 18.01
C ARG A 22 -9.35 3.09 17.00
N LEU A 23 -9.21 1.98 16.30
CA LEU A 23 -8.19 1.81 15.27
C LEU A 23 -8.41 2.79 14.11
N LEU A 24 -9.66 2.94 13.67
CA LEU A 24 -10.02 3.84 12.56
C LEU A 24 -9.91 5.32 12.96
N GLU A 25 -10.28 5.68 14.19
CA GLU A 25 -10.07 7.03 14.73
C GLU A 25 -8.60 7.44 14.71
N ARG A 26 -7.67 6.51 15.00
CA ARG A 26 -6.23 6.78 14.98
C ARG A 26 -5.64 6.81 13.57
N HIS A 27 -6.22 6.07 12.62
CA HIS A 27 -5.65 5.86 11.28
C HIS A 27 -6.70 6.08 10.19
N ALA A 28 -7.40 7.22 10.22
CA ALA A 28 -8.56 7.48 9.36
C ALA A 28 -8.26 7.37 7.86
N GLY A 29 -7.04 7.72 7.43
CA GLY A 29 -6.59 7.62 6.03
C GLY A 29 -6.24 6.21 5.55
N ALA A 30 -6.18 5.22 6.44
CA ALA A 30 -5.78 3.86 6.08
C ALA A 30 -6.98 3.03 5.57
N GLY A 31 -7.30 3.15 4.27
CA GLY A 31 -8.43 2.44 3.65
C GLY A 31 -8.42 0.91 3.83
N ALA A 32 -7.25 0.30 3.94
CA ALA A 32 -7.13 -1.13 4.25
C ALA A 32 -7.68 -1.49 5.64
N LEU A 33 -7.53 -0.61 6.63
CA LEU A 33 -8.07 -0.82 7.99
C LEU A 33 -9.59 -0.68 8.01
N TRP A 34 -10.16 0.22 7.20
CA TRP A 34 -11.61 0.31 7.01
C TRP A 34 -12.18 -0.99 6.44
N THR A 35 -11.54 -1.50 5.39
CA THR A 35 -11.94 -2.77 4.75
C THR A 35 -11.84 -3.94 5.74
N LEU A 36 -10.75 -4.01 6.52
CA LEU A 36 -10.56 -5.01 7.56
C LEU A 36 -11.66 -4.96 8.62
N ALA A 37 -11.88 -3.78 9.22
CA ALA A 37 -12.87 -3.58 10.26
C ALA A 37 -14.28 -3.95 9.78
N ALA A 38 -14.67 -3.48 8.59
CA ALA A 38 -15.96 -3.82 8.00
C ALA A 38 -16.14 -5.34 7.83
N ARG A 39 -15.15 -6.04 7.27
CA ARG A 39 -15.21 -7.50 7.08
C ARG A 39 -15.27 -8.27 8.40
N MET A 40 -14.50 -7.85 9.40
CA MET A 40 -14.49 -8.50 10.71
C MET A 40 -15.80 -8.32 11.47
N CYS A 41 -16.47 -7.16 11.35
CA CYS A 41 -17.74 -6.90 12.03
C CYS A 41 -18.93 -7.66 11.43
N VAL A 42 -18.88 -8.04 10.15
CA VAL A 42 -20.01 -8.71 9.46
C VAL A 42 -19.80 -10.21 9.26
N ALA A 43 -18.57 -10.70 9.38
CA ALA A 43 -18.26 -12.10 9.18
C ALA A 43 -18.64 -12.96 10.40
N PRO A 44 -19.09 -14.21 10.18
CA PRO A 44 -19.36 -15.14 11.28
C PRO A 44 -18.08 -15.56 12.02
N ASP A 45 -16.92 -15.50 11.34
CA ASP A 45 -15.60 -15.69 11.94
C ASP A 45 -14.73 -14.48 11.58
N ALA A 46 -14.60 -13.56 12.52
CA ALA A 46 -13.78 -12.35 12.38
C ALA A 46 -12.30 -12.66 12.16
N ALA A 47 -11.77 -13.71 12.81
CA ALA A 47 -10.37 -14.07 12.68
C ALA A 47 -10.07 -14.67 11.30
N ALA A 48 -10.98 -15.48 10.75
CA ALA A 48 -10.89 -15.96 9.38
C ALA A 48 -10.99 -14.81 8.37
N ALA A 49 -11.91 -13.85 8.57
CA ALA A 49 -12.02 -12.68 7.72
C ALA A 49 -10.73 -11.84 7.70
N ALA A 50 -10.10 -11.64 8.87
CA ALA A 50 -8.83 -10.94 8.98
C ALA A 50 -7.70 -11.67 8.23
N ARG A 51 -7.56 -12.98 8.41
CA ARG A 51 -6.57 -13.79 7.69
C ARG A 51 -6.80 -13.77 6.17
N SER A 52 -8.06 -13.87 5.73
CA SER A 52 -8.42 -13.81 4.31
C SER A 52 -7.97 -12.50 3.68
N LEU A 53 -8.30 -11.36 4.28
CA LEU A 53 -7.91 -10.07 3.74
C LEU A 53 -6.38 -9.91 3.69
N VAL A 54 -5.65 -10.34 4.73
CA VAL A 54 -4.18 -10.31 4.70
C VAL A 54 -3.63 -11.18 3.58
N SER A 55 -4.22 -12.35 3.34
CA SER A 55 -3.84 -13.22 2.24
C SER A 55 -4.13 -12.59 0.87
N GLU A 56 -5.31 -12.01 0.69
CA GLU A 56 -5.71 -11.31 -0.53
C GLU A 56 -4.76 -10.13 -0.84
N MET A 57 -4.42 -9.32 0.19
CA MET A 57 -3.48 -8.21 0.03
C MET A 57 -2.07 -8.67 -0.34
N ARG A 58 -1.61 -9.80 0.20
CA ARG A 58 -0.30 -10.39 -0.15
C ARG A 58 -0.27 -10.99 -1.55
N ALA A 59 -1.40 -11.53 -2.00
CA ALA A 59 -1.55 -12.12 -3.32
C ALA A 59 -1.91 -11.08 -4.40
N ASP A 60 -1.92 -9.79 -4.06
CA ASP A 60 -2.36 -8.74 -4.96
C ASP A 60 -1.35 -8.53 -6.12
N ALA A 61 -1.76 -8.99 -7.31
CA ALA A 61 -0.99 -8.94 -8.54
C ALA A 61 -1.02 -7.57 -9.25
N THR A 62 -1.65 -6.54 -8.69
CA THR A 62 -1.80 -5.22 -9.35
C THR A 62 -0.46 -4.70 -9.88
N ALA A 63 0.62 -4.82 -9.11
CA ALA A 63 1.92 -4.35 -9.54
C ALA A 63 2.48 -5.14 -10.74
N ASP A 64 2.22 -6.45 -10.84
CA ASP A 64 2.65 -7.26 -12.00
C ASP A 64 1.85 -6.85 -13.24
N VAL A 65 0.53 -6.73 -13.08
CA VAL A 65 -0.39 -6.38 -14.17
C VAL A 65 -0.07 -5.00 -14.73
N VAL A 66 0.15 -4.01 -13.86
CA VAL A 66 0.51 -2.65 -14.28
C VAL A 66 1.82 -2.65 -15.06
N VAL A 67 2.87 -3.30 -14.56
CA VAL A 67 4.18 -3.34 -15.22
C VAL A 67 4.12 -4.06 -16.57
N ALA A 68 3.35 -5.16 -16.66
CA ALA A 68 3.17 -5.91 -17.89
C ALA A 68 2.36 -5.14 -18.96
N ALA A 69 1.46 -4.25 -18.53
CA ALA A 69 0.63 -3.46 -19.44
C ALA A 69 1.37 -2.24 -20.04
N LEU A 70 2.52 -1.84 -19.47
CA LEU A 70 3.27 -0.69 -19.96
C LEU A 70 3.93 -0.97 -21.31
N PRO A 71 3.77 -0.06 -22.30
CA PRO A 71 4.45 -0.19 -23.58
C PRO A 71 5.97 -0.08 -23.41
N ARG A 72 6.72 -0.50 -24.43
CA ARG A 72 8.17 -0.26 -24.48
C ARG A 72 8.46 1.24 -24.53
N ASP A 73 9.60 1.63 -23.98
CA ASP A 73 10.11 3.01 -23.99
C ASP A 73 9.15 4.02 -23.33
N ALA A 74 8.29 3.55 -22.42
CA ALA A 74 7.32 4.40 -21.72
C ALA A 74 8.01 5.22 -20.62
N VAL A 75 7.56 6.46 -20.47
CA VAL A 75 7.93 7.32 -19.33
C VAL A 75 6.84 7.21 -18.26
N VAL A 76 7.22 6.71 -17.08
CA VAL A 76 6.31 6.43 -15.97
C VAL A 76 6.54 7.44 -14.84
N CYS A 77 5.48 8.16 -14.48
CA CYS A 77 5.48 9.09 -13.36
C CYS A 77 4.84 8.42 -12.13
N VAL A 78 5.61 8.29 -11.05
CA VAL A 78 5.16 7.77 -9.75
C VAL A 78 4.98 8.93 -8.79
N LEU A 79 3.77 9.10 -8.25
CA LEU A 79 3.44 10.18 -7.33
C LEU A 79 3.50 9.69 -5.88
N GLY A 80 4.19 10.45 -5.02
CA GLY A 80 4.14 10.33 -3.57
C GLY A 80 5.10 9.32 -2.93
N ARG A 81 4.90 9.08 -1.63
CA ARG A 81 5.78 8.31 -0.77
C ARG A 81 5.85 6.83 -1.18
N THR A 82 7.02 6.39 -1.64
CA THR A 82 7.33 4.99 -1.97
C THR A 82 7.47 4.10 -0.73
N ALA A 83 7.54 4.67 0.48
CA ALA A 83 7.72 3.93 1.74
C ALA A 83 6.48 3.15 2.21
N LEU A 84 5.44 3.02 1.39
CA LEU A 84 4.40 2.00 1.56
C LEU A 84 4.80 0.79 0.71
N ASP A 85 4.94 -0.38 1.35
CA ASP A 85 5.48 -1.62 0.79
C ASP A 85 5.02 -1.93 -0.65
N ARG A 86 3.76 -1.60 -1.00
CA ARG A 86 3.18 -1.88 -2.31
C ARG A 86 3.62 -0.93 -3.43
N THR A 87 3.78 0.35 -3.13
CA THR A 87 4.33 1.32 -4.09
C THR A 87 5.81 1.02 -4.32
N ALA A 88 6.56 0.68 -3.26
CA ALA A 88 7.93 0.20 -3.37
C ALA A 88 8.05 -1.04 -4.27
N LEU A 89 7.17 -2.04 -4.11
CA LEU A 89 7.15 -3.22 -4.95
C LEU A 89 6.90 -2.88 -6.43
N THR A 90 5.98 -1.94 -6.70
CA THR A 90 5.70 -1.50 -8.07
C THR A 90 6.92 -0.81 -8.68
N VAL A 91 7.56 0.10 -7.93
CA VAL A 91 8.80 0.78 -8.36
C VAL A 91 9.93 -0.22 -8.62
N ALA A 92 10.13 -1.21 -7.74
CA ALA A 92 11.14 -2.23 -7.92
C ALA A 92 10.91 -3.08 -9.19
N ARG A 93 9.65 -3.34 -9.54
CA ARG A 93 9.30 -4.07 -10.77
C ARG A 93 9.44 -3.21 -12.03
N LEU A 94 9.20 -1.90 -11.93
CA LEU A 94 9.49 -0.95 -12.99
C LEU A 94 11.00 -0.83 -13.24
N ASP A 95 11.80 -0.75 -12.18
CA ASP A 95 13.27 -0.68 -12.22
C ASP A 95 13.92 -1.94 -12.81
N ALA A 96 13.25 -3.09 -12.69
CA ALA A 96 13.70 -4.33 -13.32
C ALA A 96 13.56 -4.34 -14.85
N ARG A 97 12.85 -3.37 -15.45
CA ARG A 97 12.73 -3.20 -16.90
C ARG A 97 13.75 -2.17 -17.40
N ASP A 98 14.59 -2.59 -18.34
CA ASP A 98 15.64 -1.76 -18.95
C ASP A 98 15.11 -0.79 -20.03
N ASP A 99 13.84 -0.93 -20.41
CA ASP A 99 13.18 -0.19 -21.47
C ASP A 99 12.20 0.89 -20.95
N LEU A 100 12.26 1.24 -19.67
CA LEU A 100 11.37 2.25 -19.06
C LEU A 100 12.17 3.42 -18.47
N GLU A 101 11.60 4.62 -18.58
CA GLU A 101 12.07 5.79 -17.83
C GLU A 101 11.13 6.04 -16.64
N VAL A 102 11.59 5.79 -15.42
CA VAL A 102 10.80 6.03 -14.21
C VAL A 102 11.17 7.38 -13.61
N ARG A 103 10.15 8.21 -13.34
CA ARG A 103 10.26 9.49 -12.65
C ARG A 103 9.42 9.44 -11.39
N VAL A 104 9.98 9.86 -10.27
CA VAL A 104 9.27 9.92 -8.99
C VAL A 104 9.08 11.39 -8.61
N LEU A 105 7.84 11.78 -8.34
CA LEU A 105 7.50 13.13 -7.88
C LEU A 105 7.02 13.07 -6.44
N ASP A 106 7.64 13.87 -5.58
CA ASP A 106 7.16 14.11 -4.22
C ASP A 106 6.03 15.16 -4.23
N ALA A 107 4.83 14.71 -4.56
CA ALA A 107 3.66 15.57 -4.66
C ALA A 107 3.12 16.04 -3.29
N CYS A 108 3.63 15.54 -2.15
CA CYS A 108 3.08 15.80 -0.82
C CYS A 108 4.04 16.53 0.13
N GLY A 109 5.26 16.88 -0.32
CA GLY A 109 6.27 17.51 0.54
C GLY A 109 6.79 16.57 1.64
N GLU A 110 6.75 15.26 1.40
CA GLU A 110 7.12 14.20 2.34
C GLU A 110 8.55 13.67 2.08
N GLY A 111 9.40 14.51 1.47
CA GLY A 111 10.64 14.21 0.73
C GLY A 111 11.75 13.43 1.45
N ALA A 112 11.58 13.07 2.72
CA ALA A 112 12.52 12.21 3.44
C ALA A 112 12.50 10.74 2.95
N GLY A 113 11.42 10.27 2.31
CA GLY A 113 11.27 8.87 1.87
C GLY A 113 11.81 8.55 0.47
N LEU A 114 12.01 9.56 -0.39
CA LEU A 114 12.39 9.37 -1.80
C LEU A 114 13.88 9.11 -2.00
N ALA A 115 14.73 9.65 -1.12
CA ALA A 115 16.19 9.56 -1.20
C ALA A 115 16.75 8.14 -0.96
N ALA A 116 15.91 7.18 -0.54
CA ALA A 116 16.30 5.80 -0.26
C ALA A 116 16.01 4.83 -1.42
N VAL A 117 15.42 5.28 -2.53
CA VAL A 117 15.23 4.44 -3.73
C VAL A 117 16.60 4.25 -4.40
N PRO A 118 17.08 3.01 -4.58
CA PRO A 118 18.40 2.76 -5.17
C PRO A 118 18.50 3.34 -6.58
N ALA A 119 19.45 4.25 -6.80
CA ALA A 119 19.80 4.86 -8.07
C ALA A 119 20.56 3.89 -9.00
N ARG A 120 20.12 2.63 -9.12
CA ARG A 120 20.69 1.75 -10.14
C ARG A 120 19.89 1.92 -11.43
N ALA A 121 20.44 2.78 -12.27
CA ALA A 121 20.07 3.08 -13.66
C ALA A 121 19.12 4.28 -13.85
N GLY A 122 19.70 5.45 -14.14
CA GLY A 122 19.05 6.49 -14.96
C GLY A 122 17.82 7.22 -14.41
N VAL A 123 17.33 6.89 -13.22
CA VAL A 123 16.17 7.54 -12.60
C VAL A 123 16.53 8.98 -12.21
N ALA A 124 16.11 9.95 -13.04
CA ALA A 124 16.10 11.35 -12.67
C ALA A 124 14.87 11.61 -11.79
N ALA A 125 15.06 11.54 -10.47
CA ALA A 125 14.07 12.08 -9.53
C ALA A 125 14.06 13.61 -9.66
N VAL A 126 12.96 14.16 -10.14
CA VAL A 126 12.77 15.61 -10.25
C VAL A 126 11.72 16.01 -9.22
N ASP A 127 12.14 16.79 -8.24
CA ASP A 127 11.22 17.40 -7.29
C ASP A 127 10.41 18.49 -8.00
N VAL A 128 9.08 18.38 -7.94
CA VAL A 128 8.15 19.32 -8.60
C VAL A 128 7.29 19.94 -7.51
N PRO A 129 7.44 21.25 -7.22
CA PRO A 129 6.68 21.89 -6.15
C PRO A 129 5.17 21.91 -6.47
N PRO A 130 4.30 21.81 -5.45
CA PRO A 130 2.87 21.99 -5.63
C PRO A 130 2.57 23.42 -6.11
N ALA A 131 1.62 23.54 -7.03
CA ALA A 131 1.20 24.82 -7.64
C ALA A 131 0.41 25.71 -6.68
#